data_AF-A0AAP0BLM9-F1
#
_entry.id   AF-A0AAP0BLM9-F1
#
_cell.length_a   1.000
_cell.length_b   1.000
_cell.length_c   1.000
_cell.angle_alpha   90.00
_cell.angle_beta   90.00
_cell.angle_gamma   90.00
#
_symmetry.space_group_name_H-M   'P 1'
#
loop_
_entity.id
_entity.type
_entity.pdbx_description
1 polymer ?
#
loop_
_entity_poly.entity_id
_entity_poly.type
_entity_poly.pdbx_seq_one_letter_code
_entity_poly.pdbx_strand_id
1 'polypeptide(L)'
;MISSEHPFEIIHDFVFDRTRSIRQDLSIQNIIDEHAIEMYEKMVEFHIISHLKLAKSHRDPDNSSLHYLNMEQLTKCLLSLYEIYDLNRSPEFIIKKENEFHSFYVLLHLGRKNSIMKESLSLWFRHLSSQILLSREMRFARTLLSYFRMGNYKRFFAILAMEASQLQLRLIEPFLNEVRVQALSCINHSGYKLQPYPLELLAELLMIKEHELESLCCECGLQIITDELGCKLLPAKQSNFHHPKSDLESYSLTTPVKFHR
;
A
#
# COMPACT_ATOMS: atom_id res chain seq x y z
N MET A 1 -19.07 -12.17 -16.89
CA MET A 1 -17.85 -13.01 -16.93
C MET A 1 -17.05 -12.60 -18.15
N ILE A 2 -16.05 -11.72 -17.99
CA ILE A 2 -15.08 -11.46 -19.07
C ILE A 2 -13.90 -12.38 -18.76
N SER A 3 -13.88 -13.53 -19.44
CA SER A 3 -12.73 -14.41 -19.51
C SER A 3 -11.58 -13.61 -20.11
N SER A 4 -10.50 -13.32 -19.36
CA SER A 4 -9.30 -12.77 -19.99
C SER A 4 -8.62 -13.92 -20.75
N GLU A 5 -8.45 -13.78 -22.06
CA GLU A 5 -7.78 -14.78 -22.91
C GLU A 5 -6.32 -15.05 -22.51
N HIS A 6 -5.73 -14.22 -21.63
CA HIS A 6 -4.35 -14.33 -21.18
C HIS A 6 -4.19 -14.13 -19.65
N PRO A 7 -3.24 -14.82 -19.00
CA PRO A 7 -2.80 -14.52 -17.64
C PRO A 7 -2.36 -13.07 -17.47
N PHE A 8 -2.56 -12.51 -16.27
CA PHE A 8 -2.27 -11.10 -16.01
C PHE A 8 -0.78 -10.78 -16.16
N GLU A 9 0.09 -11.73 -15.83
CA GLU A 9 1.54 -11.62 -15.93
C GLU A 9 1.98 -11.34 -17.38
N ILE A 10 1.37 -12.01 -18.36
CA ILE A 10 1.66 -11.78 -19.78
C ILE A 10 1.22 -10.38 -20.21
N ILE A 11 0.03 -9.95 -19.77
CA ILE A 11 -0.48 -8.60 -20.06
C ILE A 11 0.40 -7.55 -19.39
N HIS A 12 0.82 -7.80 -18.15
CA HIS A 12 1.72 -6.96 -17.39
C HIS A 12 3.02 -6.76 -18.14
N ASP A 13 3.69 -7.83 -18.56
CA ASP A 13 5.00 -7.76 -19.22
C ASP A 13 4.93 -6.94 -20.52
N PHE A 14 3.90 -7.18 -21.33
CA PHE A 14 3.69 -6.41 -22.55
C PHE A 14 3.50 -4.91 -22.26
N VAL A 15 2.61 -4.56 -21.34
CA VAL A 15 2.33 -3.15 -21.03
C VAL A 15 3.53 -2.50 -20.34
N PHE A 16 4.21 -3.21 -19.44
CA PHE A 16 5.43 -2.79 -18.76
C PHE A 16 6.53 -2.41 -19.75
N ASP A 17 6.78 -3.26 -20.76
CA ASP A 17 7.81 -2.98 -21.77
C ASP A 17 7.45 -1.76 -22.62
N ARG A 18 6.17 -1.64 -23.01
CA ARG A 18 5.70 -0.51 -23.81
C ARG A 18 5.74 0.80 -23.03
N THR A 19 5.28 0.83 -21.78
CA THR A 19 5.33 2.05 -20.95
C THR A 19 6.76 2.43 -20.61
N ARG A 20 7.64 1.45 -20.37
CA ARG A 20 9.08 1.70 -20.20
C ARG A 20 9.71 2.34 -21.43
N SER A 21 9.41 1.84 -22.64
CA SER A 21 9.90 2.40 -23.90
C SER A 21 9.39 3.84 -24.10
N ILE A 22 8.10 4.07 -23.87
CA ILE A 22 7.51 5.42 -23.99
C ILE A 22 8.20 6.39 -23.01
N ARG A 23 8.42 6.00 -21.76
CA ARG A 23 9.14 6.84 -20.79
C ARG A 23 10.56 7.18 -21.25
N GLN A 24 11.26 6.21 -21.84
CA GLN A 24 12.60 6.43 -22.39
C GLN A 24 12.57 7.45 -23.54
N ASP A 25 11.62 7.33 -24.46
CA ASP A 25 11.47 8.25 -25.59
C ASP A 25 11.13 9.68 -25.13
N LEU A 26 10.21 9.82 -24.16
CA LEU A 26 9.88 11.12 -23.55
C LEU A 26 11.14 11.78 -22.93
N SER A 27 11.95 10.99 -22.23
CA SER A 27 13.17 11.47 -21.60
C SER A 27 14.24 11.86 -22.64
N ILE A 28 14.48 11.02 -23.66
CA ILE A 28 15.48 11.29 -24.70
C ILE A 28 15.13 12.55 -25.50
N GLN A 29 13.84 12.75 -25.79
CA GLN A 29 13.35 13.91 -26.53
C GLN A 29 13.11 15.13 -25.63
N ASN A 30 13.32 15.01 -24.32
CA ASN A 30 13.05 16.06 -23.32
C ASN A 30 11.63 16.64 -23.41
N ILE A 31 10.64 15.77 -23.61
CA ILE A 31 9.22 16.15 -23.68
C ILE A 31 8.67 16.24 -22.24
N ILE A 32 8.27 17.44 -21.84
CA ILE A 32 7.85 17.76 -20.47
C ILE A 32 6.54 18.56 -20.42
N ASP A 33 5.70 18.47 -21.44
CA ASP A 33 4.43 19.20 -21.53
C ASP A 33 3.28 18.54 -20.72
N GLU A 34 2.09 19.12 -20.79
CA GLU A 34 0.89 18.58 -20.14
C GLU A 34 0.56 17.14 -20.60
N HIS A 35 0.81 16.81 -21.87
CA HIS A 35 0.60 15.45 -22.38
C HIS A 35 1.59 14.47 -21.74
N ALA A 36 2.86 14.85 -21.59
CA ALA A 36 3.83 14.05 -20.86
C ALA A 36 3.38 13.80 -19.42
N ILE A 37 2.89 14.84 -18.72
CA ILE A 37 2.33 14.70 -17.36
C ILE A 37 1.25 13.63 -17.32
N GLU A 38 0.24 13.70 -18.20
CA GLU A 38 -0.84 12.70 -18.24
C GLU A 38 -0.33 11.29 -18.52
N MET A 39 0.67 11.16 -19.40
CA MET A 39 1.27 9.87 -19.74
C MET A 39 1.98 9.28 -18.53
N TYR A 40 2.80 10.07 -17.83
CA TYR A 40 3.47 9.64 -16.59
C TYR A 40 2.46 9.26 -15.50
N GLU A 41 1.39 10.04 -15.32
CA GLU A 41 0.34 9.70 -14.37
C GLU A 41 -0.30 8.34 -14.67
N LYS A 42 -0.64 8.07 -15.94
CA LYS A 42 -1.18 6.77 -16.38
C LYS A 42 -0.20 5.63 -16.18
N MET A 43 1.10 5.84 -16.42
CA MET A 43 2.13 4.84 -16.16
C MET A 43 2.25 4.50 -14.67
N VAL A 44 2.23 5.51 -13.80
CA VAL A 44 2.22 5.32 -12.34
C VAL A 44 0.98 4.56 -11.91
N GLU A 45 -0.21 4.97 -12.36
CA GLU A 45 -1.47 4.28 -12.06
C GLU A 45 -1.43 2.80 -12.50
N PHE A 46 -0.91 2.52 -13.70
CA PHE A 46 -0.67 1.15 -14.16
C PHE A 46 0.23 0.38 -13.20
N HIS A 47 1.39 0.92 -12.82
CA HIS A 47 2.33 0.21 -11.96
C HIS A 47 1.77 -0.03 -10.54
N ILE A 48 0.96 0.88 -10.00
CA ILE A 48 0.26 0.70 -8.73
C ILE A 48 -0.73 -0.47 -8.82
N ILE A 49 -1.57 -0.48 -9.86
CA ILE A 49 -2.57 -1.54 -10.06
C ILE A 49 -1.88 -2.89 -10.32
N SER A 50 -0.82 -2.88 -11.12
CA SER A 50 -0.01 -4.06 -11.42
C SER A 50 0.64 -4.62 -10.16
N HIS A 51 1.22 -3.78 -9.30
CA HIS A 51 1.82 -4.23 -8.05
C HIS A 51 0.81 -4.99 -7.19
N LEU A 52 -0.41 -4.45 -7.05
CA LEU A 52 -1.50 -5.08 -6.31
C LEU A 52 -1.93 -6.42 -6.94
N LYS A 53 -2.07 -6.47 -8.26
CA LYS A 53 -2.52 -7.70 -8.96
C LYS A 53 -1.46 -8.79 -8.93
N LEU A 54 -0.19 -8.45 -9.13
CA LEU A 54 0.93 -9.38 -9.00
C LEU A 54 0.98 -9.95 -7.58
N ALA A 55 0.72 -9.11 -6.56
CA ALA A 55 0.71 -9.54 -5.16
C ALA A 55 -0.46 -10.49 -4.86
N LYS A 56 -1.49 -10.55 -5.70
CA LYS A 56 -2.59 -11.52 -5.55
C LYS A 56 -2.33 -12.83 -6.30
N SER A 57 -1.32 -12.87 -7.17
CA SER A 57 -1.02 -14.00 -8.05
C SER A 57 0.14 -14.88 -7.53
N HIS A 58 0.32 -14.96 -6.20
CA HIS A 58 1.46 -15.55 -5.45
C HIS A 58 1.78 -17.06 -5.67
N ARG A 59 1.55 -17.62 -6.86
CA ARG A 59 1.81 -19.03 -7.14
C ARG A 59 3.21 -19.36 -7.65
N ASP A 60 4.07 -18.36 -7.93
CA ASP A 60 5.39 -18.63 -8.51
C ASP A 60 6.53 -17.83 -7.84
N PRO A 61 7.58 -18.49 -7.29
CA PRO A 61 8.79 -17.82 -6.79
C PRO A 61 9.50 -16.92 -7.82
N ASP A 62 9.30 -17.16 -9.13
CA ASP A 62 9.84 -16.32 -10.21
C ASP A 62 9.22 -14.90 -10.23
N ASN A 63 8.02 -14.72 -9.64
CA ASN A 63 7.33 -13.43 -9.58
C ASN A 63 8.06 -12.40 -8.72
N SER A 64 8.95 -12.82 -7.82
CA SER A 64 9.73 -11.90 -6.97
C SER A 64 10.54 -10.88 -7.79
N SER A 65 11.10 -11.33 -8.91
CA SER A 65 11.83 -10.47 -9.86
C SER A 65 10.90 -9.47 -10.55
N LEU A 66 9.71 -9.92 -10.94
CA LEU A 66 8.70 -9.11 -11.61
C LEU A 66 8.15 -8.00 -10.71
N HIS A 67 7.87 -8.35 -9.45
CA HIS A 67 7.50 -7.41 -8.41
C HIS A 67 8.54 -6.31 -8.21
N TYR A 68 9.81 -6.70 -8.10
CA TYR A 68 10.92 -5.78 -7.92
C TYR A 68 11.03 -4.82 -9.12
N LEU A 69 11.02 -5.35 -10.34
CA LEU A 69 11.11 -4.56 -11.57
C LEU A 69 9.94 -3.59 -11.70
N ASN A 70 8.71 -4.02 -11.42
CA ASN A 70 7.53 -3.15 -11.42
C ASN A 70 7.68 -1.98 -10.44
N MET A 71 8.15 -2.25 -9.22
CA MET A 71 8.37 -1.21 -8.21
C MET A 71 9.52 -0.27 -8.56
N GLU A 72 10.56 -0.76 -9.22
CA GLU A 72 11.64 0.06 -9.74
C GLU A 72 11.12 1.01 -10.83
N GLN A 73 10.30 0.52 -11.76
CA GLN A 73 9.69 1.36 -12.79
C GLN A 73 8.69 2.38 -12.21
N LEU A 74 7.86 1.96 -11.25
CA LEU A 74 6.98 2.87 -10.51
C LEU A 74 7.77 4.04 -9.92
N THR A 75 8.87 3.73 -9.21
CA THR A 75 9.72 4.73 -8.58
C THR A 75 10.34 5.66 -9.61
N LYS A 76 10.85 5.12 -10.73
CA LYS A 76 11.41 5.92 -11.83
C LYS A 76 10.37 6.85 -12.46
N CYS A 77 9.15 6.35 -12.71
CA CYS A 77 8.05 7.16 -13.23
C CYS A 77 7.67 8.29 -12.28
N LEU A 78 7.57 8.02 -10.97
CA LEU A 78 7.28 9.03 -9.96
C LEU A 78 8.35 10.12 -9.89
N LEU A 79 9.63 9.75 -9.88
CA LEU A 79 10.73 10.72 -9.81
C LEU A 79 10.73 11.65 -11.04
N SER A 80 10.63 11.09 -12.25
CA SER A 80 10.50 11.90 -13.46
C SER A 80 9.26 12.78 -13.45
N LEU A 81 8.13 12.28 -12.95
CA LEU A 81 6.90 13.06 -12.83
C LEU A 81 7.06 14.25 -11.88
N TYR A 82 7.77 14.10 -10.76
CA TYR A 82 8.03 15.21 -9.83
C TYR A 82 8.90 16.29 -10.46
N GLU A 83 9.94 15.91 -11.21
CA GLU A 83 10.76 16.85 -11.97
C GLU A 83 9.91 17.63 -12.98
N ILE A 84 9.02 16.94 -13.71
CA ILE A 84 8.12 17.57 -14.68
C ILE A 84 7.12 18.49 -13.98
N TYR A 85 6.58 18.11 -12.82
CA TYR A 85 5.69 18.96 -12.02
C TYR A 85 6.39 20.26 -11.59
N ASP A 86 7.63 20.16 -11.11
CA ASP A 86 8.40 21.34 -10.71
C ASP A 86 8.70 22.27 -11.90
N LEU A 87 8.99 21.71 -13.08
CA LEU A 87 9.25 22.48 -14.31
C LEU A 87 7.98 23.17 -14.86
N ASN A 88 6.81 22.58 -14.66
CA ASN A 88 5.53 23.12 -15.14
C ASN A 88 4.77 23.93 -14.08
N ARG A 89 5.39 24.21 -12.92
CA ARG A 89 4.74 24.97 -11.86
C ARG A 89 4.53 26.42 -12.29
N SER A 90 3.28 26.79 -12.56
CA SER A 90 2.87 28.14 -12.93
C SER A 90 1.58 28.52 -12.19
N PRO A 91 1.38 29.81 -11.80
CA PRO A 91 0.11 30.27 -11.25
C PRO A 91 -1.10 30.05 -12.18
N GLU A 92 -0.85 29.96 -13.49
CA GLU A 92 -1.87 29.83 -14.53
C GLU A 92 -2.22 28.37 -14.84
N PHE A 93 -1.40 27.42 -14.38
CA PHE A 93 -1.55 26.00 -14.68
C PHE A 93 -1.55 25.17 -13.39
N ILE A 94 -2.74 24.68 -13.00
CA ILE A 94 -2.92 23.89 -11.79
C ILE A 94 -2.95 22.41 -12.13
N ILE A 95 -1.92 21.70 -11.68
CA ILE A 95 -1.82 20.25 -11.81
C ILE A 95 -2.63 19.58 -10.70
N LYS A 96 -3.79 19.05 -11.04
CA LYS A 96 -4.79 18.58 -10.06
C LYS A 96 -4.30 17.44 -9.16
N LYS A 97 -3.50 16.52 -9.70
CA LYS A 97 -3.08 15.31 -8.97
C LYS A 97 -1.70 15.42 -8.31
N GLU A 98 -1.00 16.54 -8.46
CA GLU A 98 0.38 16.71 -7.99
C GLU A 98 0.56 16.32 -6.52
N ASN A 99 -0.33 16.79 -5.65
CA ASN A 99 -0.27 16.51 -4.21
C ASN A 99 -0.50 15.02 -3.90
N GLU A 100 -1.44 14.37 -4.60
CA GLU A 100 -1.73 12.95 -4.44
C GLU A 100 -0.52 12.11 -4.85
N PHE A 101 0.10 12.45 -5.98
CA PHE A 101 1.24 11.71 -6.49
C PHE A 101 2.48 11.88 -5.60
N HIS A 102 2.77 13.09 -5.12
CA HIS A 102 3.83 13.30 -4.13
C HIS A 102 3.59 12.48 -2.85
N SER A 103 2.33 12.31 -2.43
CA SER A 103 2.01 11.49 -1.26
C SER A 103 2.44 10.03 -1.44
N PHE A 104 2.46 9.50 -2.67
CA PHE A 104 2.85 8.12 -2.96
C PHE A 104 4.30 7.85 -2.58
N TYR A 105 5.21 8.81 -2.75
CA TYR A 105 6.61 8.65 -2.32
C TYR A 105 6.70 8.34 -0.82
N VAL A 106 5.89 9.00 0.00
CA VAL A 106 5.85 8.78 1.45
C VAL A 106 5.21 7.43 1.78
N LEU A 107 4.11 7.08 1.11
CA LEU A 107 3.40 5.81 1.32
C LEU A 107 4.24 4.59 0.93
N LEU A 108 5.10 4.71 -0.08
CA LEU A 108 6.07 3.69 -0.48
C LEU A 108 7.11 3.37 0.62
N HIS A 109 7.19 4.15 1.70
CA HIS A 109 8.05 3.86 2.85
C HIS A 109 7.35 3.08 3.98
N LEU A 110 6.11 2.61 3.78
CA LEU A 110 5.38 1.81 4.78
C LEU A 110 5.87 0.35 4.90
N GLY A 111 6.75 -0.14 4.03
CA GLY A 111 7.27 -1.51 4.10
C GLY A 111 8.69 -1.60 4.67
N ARG A 112 8.95 -2.56 5.56
CA ARG A 112 10.31 -2.81 6.13
C ARG A 112 11.38 -3.14 5.08
N LYS A 113 10.99 -3.70 3.93
CA LYS A 113 11.89 -4.24 2.89
C LYS A 113 12.05 -3.34 1.66
N ASN A 114 11.54 -2.11 1.65
CA ASN A 114 11.57 -1.27 0.45
C ASN A 114 12.96 -0.60 0.24
N SER A 115 13.93 -1.39 -0.20
CA SER A 115 15.29 -0.95 -0.57
C SER A 115 15.37 -0.15 -1.88
N ILE A 116 14.23 0.01 -2.56
CA ILE A 116 14.12 0.64 -3.88
C ILE A 116 14.31 2.17 -3.77
N MET A 117 13.95 2.75 -2.63
CA MET A 117 14.04 4.19 -2.40
C MET A 117 15.45 4.54 -1.93
N LYS A 118 16.21 5.21 -2.81
CA LYS A 118 17.65 5.51 -2.57
C LYS A 118 17.85 6.73 -1.68
N GLU A 119 16.96 7.71 -1.74
CA GLU A 119 17.03 8.94 -0.94
C GLU A 119 16.21 8.81 0.34
N SER A 120 16.79 9.22 1.47
CA SER A 120 16.04 9.33 2.73
C SER A 120 14.90 10.34 2.61
N LEU A 121 13.71 10.00 3.14
CA LEU A 121 12.59 10.94 3.26
C LEU A 121 12.97 12.29 3.88
N SER A 122 13.89 12.30 4.84
CA SER A 122 14.33 13.55 5.47
C SER A 122 15.06 14.50 4.53
N LEU A 123 15.76 13.97 3.52
CA LEU A 123 16.40 14.76 2.47
C LEU A 123 15.38 15.17 1.43
N TRP A 124 14.56 14.21 0.97
CA TRP A 124 13.51 14.45 -0.02
C TRP A 124 12.54 15.59 0.40
N PHE A 125 12.11 15.60 1.68
CA PHE A 125 11.24 16.67 2.19
C PHE A 125 11.84 18.08 2.12
N ARG A 126 13.18 18.23 2.06
CA ARG A 126 13.84 19.54 1.96
C ARG A 126 13.66 20.17 0.59
N HIS A 127 13.39 19.36 -0.43
CA HIS A 127 13.23 19.81 -1.80
C HIS A 127 11.78 20.17 -2.13
N LEU A 128 10.82 19.86 -1.24
CA LEU A 128 9.40 20.10 -1.49
C LEU A 128 8.95 21.51 -1.11
N SER A 129 8.01 22.03 -1.88
CA SER A 129 7.33 23.28 -1.57
C SER A 129 6.44 23.16 -0.32
N SER A 130 6.22 24.30 0.36
CA SER A 130 5.30 24.37 1.48
C SER A 130 3.86 24.00 1.09
N GLN A 131 3.45 24.30 -0.14
CA GLN A 131 2.14 23.95 -0.68
C GLN A 131 1.93 22.43 -0.72
N ILE A 132 2.90 21.67 -1.23
CA ILE A 132 2.85 20.20 -1.24
C ILE A 132 2.86 19.66 0.19
N LEU A 133 3.75 20.16 1.05
CA LEU A 133 3.89 19.69 2.43
C LEU A 133 2.64 19.90 3.28
N LEU A 134 1.87 20.95 2.99
CA LEU A 134 0.65 21.31 3.69
C LEU A 134 -0.62 20.76 3.05
N SER A 135 -0.53 20.15 1.86
CA SER A 135 -1.66 19.50 1.18
C SER A 135 -2.29 18.40 2.05
N ARG A 136 -3.58 18.13 1.80
CA ARG A 136 -4.32 17.10 2.54
C ARG A 136 -3.71 15.72 2.32
N GLU A 137 -3.34 15.42 1.08
CA GLU A 137 -2.80 14.15 0.62
C GLU A 137 -1.45 13.86 1.29
N MET A 138 -0.58 14.87 1.37
CA MET A 138 0.71 14.75 2.03
C MET A 138 0.59 14.63 3.56
N ARG A 139 -0.30 15.40 4.18
CA ARG A 139 -0.57 15.27 5.63
C ARG A 139 -1.10 13.89 5.97
N PHE A 140 -2.02 13.36 5.16
CA PHE A 140 -2.52 11.99 5.28
C PHE A 140 -1.36 10.99 5.25
N ALA A 141 -0.53 11.02 4.19
CA ALA A 141 0.56 10.06 4.03
C ALA A 141 1.60 10.12 5.16
N ARG A 142 1.96 11.33 5.60
CA ARG A 142 2.90 11.51 6.73
C ARG A 142 2.31 11.02 8.05
N THR A 143 1.03 11.29 8.29
CA THR A 143 0.33 10.85 9.51
C THR A 143 0.21 9.33 9.54
N LEU A 144 -0.16 8.73 8.42
CA LEU A 144 -0.25 7.28 8.25
C LEU A 144 1.10 6.60 8.48
N LEU A 145 2.18 7.13 7.88
CA LEU A 145 3.55 6.64 8.10
C LEU A 145 4.00 6.76 9.56
N SER A 146 3.61 7.84 10.25
CA SER A 146 3.88 8.00 11.68
C SER A 146 3.17 6.93 12.51
N TYR A 147 1.89 6.66 12.25
CA TYR A 147 1.16 5.62 12.97
C TYR A 147 1.71 4.22 12.70
N PHE A 148 2.13 3.95 11.46
CA PHE A 148 2.83 2.73 11.12
C PHE A 148 4.11 2.55 11.96
N ARG A 149 4.99 3.57 11.98
CA ARG A 149 6.27 3.51 12.73
C ARG A 149 6.06 3.40 14.25
N MET A 150 5.00 3.99 14.78
CA MET A 150 4.64 3.91 16.19
C MET A 150 3.89 2.61 16.57
N GLY A 151 3.57 1.75 15.60
CA GLY A 151 2.75 0.55 15.83
C GLY A 151 1.30 0.85 16.22
N ASN A 152 0.79 2.05 15.93
CA ASN A 152 -0.59 2.45 16.26
C ASN A 152 -1.58 2.00 15.18
N TYR A 153 -1.79 0.69 15.10
CA TYR A 153 -2.66 0.07 14.10
C TYR A 153 -4.09 0.60 14.15
N LYS A 154 -4.64 0.91 15.34
CA LYS A 154 -6.01 1.45 15.48
C LYS A 154 -6.17 2.78 14.74
N ARG A 155 -5.27 3.74 14.99
CA ARG A 155 -5.33 5.04 14.31
C ARG A 155 -4.94 4.93 12.84
N PHE A 156 -4.02 4.01 12.52
CA PHE A 156 -3.63 3.71 11.13
C PHE A 156 -4.84 3.28 10.30
N PHE A 157 -5.60 2.26 10.72
CA PHE A 157 -6.76 1.79 9.96
C PHE A 157 -7.93 2.78 10.01
N ALA A 158 -8.09 3.54 11.10
CA ALA A 158 -9.13 4.58 11.19
C ALA A 158 -8.92 5.71 10.17
N ILE A 159 -7.71 6.28 10.09
CA ILE A 159 -7.43 7.35 9.11
C ILE A 159 -7.44 6.80 7.68
N LEU A 160 -6.95 5.57 7.48
CA LEU A 160 -7.00 4.88 6.20
C LEU A 160 -8.43 4.78 5.67
N ALA A 161 -9.37 4.29 6.48
CA ALA A 161 -10.78 4.15 6.11
C ALA A 161 -11.47 5.50 5.83
N MET A 162 -11.06 6.55 6.54
CA MET A 162 -11.71 7.86 6.49
C MET A 162 -11.20 8.74 5.35
N GLU A 163 -9.89 8.74 5.08
CA GLU A 163 -9.25 9.78 4.27
C GLU A 163 -8.58 9.28 2.98
N ALA A 164 -8.28 7.98 2.87
CA ALA A 164 -7.49 7.50 1.74
C ALA A 164 -8.23 7.65 0.40
N SER A 165 -7.50 8.15 -0.60
CA SER A 165 -7.96 8.08 -1.98
C SER A 165 -7.95 6.64 -2.48
N GLN A 166 -8.65 6.40 -3.59
CA GLN A 166 -8.68 5.08 -4.22
C GLN A 166 -7.29 4.62 -4.69
N LEU A 167 -6.43 5.54 -5.17
CA LEU A 167 -5.08 5.19 -5.60
C LEU A 167 -4.13 4.98 -4.42
N GLN A 168 -4.22 5.83 -3.39
CA GLN A 168 -3.47 5.65 -2.15
C GLN A 168 -3.80 4.30 -1.50
N LEU A 169 -5.09 3.94 -1.45
CA LEU A 169 -5.53 2.66 -0.90
C LEU A 169 -4.92 1.47 -1.65
N ARG A 170 -4.97 1.48 -2.99
CA ARG A 170 -4.38 0.44 -3.85
C ARG A 170 -2.87 0.34 -3.70
N LEU A 171 -2.19 1.48 -3.56
CA LEU A 171 -0.74 1.54 -3.34
C LEU A 171 -0.35 0.87 -2.02
N ILE A 172 -1.13 1.09 -0.95
CA ILE A 172 -0.75 0.61 0.37
C ILE A 172 -1.24 -0.80 0.70
N GLU A 173 -2.25 -1.32 -0.01
CA GLU A 173 -2.88 -2.62 0.24
C GLU A 173 -1.86 -3.76 0.45
N PRO A 174 -0.79 -3.88 -0.36
CA PRO A 174 0.23 -4.92 -0.16
C PRO A 174 0.99 -4.82 1.17
N PHE A 175 1.07 -3.63 1.78
CA PHE A 175 1.77 -3.41 3.06
C PHE A 175 0.87 -3.61 4.28
N LEU A 176 -0.46 -3.70 4.10
CA LEU A 176 -1.40 -3.78 5.23
C LEU A 176 -1.20 -5.02 6.08
N ASN A 177 -0.77 -6.13 5.49
CA ASN A 177 -0.48 -7.35 6.23
C ASN A 177 0.63 -7.16 7.26
N GLU A 178 1.63 -6.34 6.97
CA GLU A 178 2.67 -6.03 7.94
C GLU A 178 2.07 -5.31 9.16
N VAL A 179 1.14 -4.38 8.93
CA VAL A 179 0.42 -3.67 9.98
C VAL A 179 -0.50 -4.61 10.77
N ARG A 180 -1.18 -5.53 10.09
CA ARG A 180 -2.05 -6.54 10.71
C ARG A 180 -1.25 -7.47 11.62
N VAL A 181 -0.09 -7.95 11.18
CA VAL A 181 0.81 -8.77 12.02
C VAL A 181 1.34 -7.98 13.22
N GLN A 182 1.69 -6.71 13.04
CA GLN A 182 2.06 -5.83 14.16
C GLN A 182 0.89 -5.67 15.15
N ALA A 183 -0.35 -5.53 14.67
CA ALA A 183 -1.53 -5.46 15.51
C ALA A 183 -1.74 -6.75 16.32
N LEU A 184 -1.64 -7.91 15.69
CA LEU A 184 -1.71 -9.22 16.35
C LEU A 184 -0.64 -9.37 17.43
N SER A 185 0.60 -8.97 17.13
CA SER A 185 1.69 -8.95 18.13
C SER A 185 1.34 -8.07 19.33
N CYS A 186 0.84 -6.85 19.09
CA CYS A 186 0.44 -5.94 20.15
C CYS A 186 -0.69 -6.51 21.01
N ILE A 187 -1.73 -7.08 20.41
CA ILE A 187 -2.88 -7.66 21.12
C ILE A 187 -2.44 -8.86 21.96
N ASN A 188 -1.64 -9.76 21.37
CA ASN A 188 -1.12 -10.93 22.06
C ASN A 188 -0.27 -10.54 23.29
N HIS A 189 0.52 -9.47 23.19
CA HIS A 189 1.37 -9.02 24.30
C HIS A 189 0.62 -8.20 25.37
N SER A 190 -0.30 -7.33 24.95
CA SER A 190 -0.93 -6.32 25.82
C SER A 190 -2.23 -6.75 26.49
N GLY A 191 -2.74 -7.96 26.19
CA GLY A 191 -3.98 -8.47 26.77
C GLY A 191 -3.97 -8.49 28.31
N TYR A 192 -4.76 -7.59 28.91
CA TYR A 192 -5.02 -7.56 30.35
C TYR A 192 -6.10 -8.60 30.69
N LYS A 193 -5.92 -9.36 31.77
CA LYS A 193 -6.88 -10.36 32.30
C LYS A 193 -7.19 -11.61 31.45
N LEU A 194 -6.38 -11.97 30.45
CA LEU A 194 -6.58 -13.17 29.60
C LEU A 194 -7.95 -13.21 28.89
N GLN A 195 -8.67 -12.08 28.82
CA GLN A 195 -9.93 -12.04 28.09
C GLN A 195 -9.63 -12.14 26.59
N PRO A 196 -10.19 -13.14 25.90
CA PRO A 196 -9.94 -13.33 24.48
C PRO A 196 -10.67 -12.23 23.68
N TYR A 197 -10.05 -11.76 22.60
CA TYR A 197 -10.54 -10.66 21.79
C TYR A 197 -11.50 -11.17 20.71
N PRO A 198 -12.72 -10.63 20.54
CA PRO A 198 -13.63 -11.06 19.47
C PRO A 198 -13.02 -10.86 18.09
N LEU A 199 -12.90 -11.95 17.31
CA LEU A 199 -12.20 -11.95 16.04
C LEU A 199 -12.91 -11.08 15.00
N GLU A 200 -14.25 -11.09 14.98
CA GLU A 200 -15.07 -10.24 14.12
C GLU A 200 -14.78 -8.74 14.32
N LEU A 201 -14.77 -8.27 15.58
CA LEU A 201 -14.42 -6.87 15.89
C LEU A 201 -12.99 -6.52 15.47
N LEU A 202 -12.07 -7.48 15.58
CA LEU A 202 -10.70 -7.29 15.14
C LEU A 202 -10.60 -7.24 13.61
N ALA A 203 -11.36 -8.08 12.91
CA ALA A 203 -11.42 -8.12 11.46
C ALA A 203 -11.95 -6.81 10.88
N GLU A 204 -13.02 -6.27 11.47
CA GLU A 204 -13.55 -4.94 11.14
C GLU A 204 -12.51 -3.84 11.34
N LEU A 205 -11.84 -3.84 12.50
CA LEU A 205 -10.81 -2.85 12.84
C LEU A 205 -9.60 -2.91 11.88
N LEU A 206 -9.24 -4.10 11.42
CA LEU A 206 -8.08 -4.35 10.55
C LEU A 206 -8.43 -4.40 9.06
N MET A 207 -9.67 -4.06 8.71
CA MET A 207 -10.21 -4.02 7.35
C MET A 207 -9.90 -5.31 6.56
N ILE A 208 -10.13 -6.46 7.17
CA ILE A 208 -9.89 -7.80 6.63
C ILE A 208 -11.12 -8.67 6.90
N LYS A 209 -11.38 -9.69 6.07
CA LYS A 209 -12.48 -10.63 6.37
C LYS A 209 -12.10 -11.49 7.58
N GLU A 210 -13.10 -11.90 8.36
CA GLU A 210 -12.86 -12.71 9.57
C GLU A 210 -12.11 -14.02 9.27
N HIS A 211 -12.47 -14.74 8.19
CA HIS A 211 -11.77 -15.97 7.80
C HIS A 211 -10.34 -15.73 7.30
N GLU A 212 -10.08 -14.59 6.66
CA GLU A 212 -8.72 -14.20 6.25
C GLU A 212 -7.87 -13.84 7.48
N LEU A 213 -8.46 -13.18 8.48
CA LEU A 213 -7.80 -12.91 9.75
C LEU A 213 -7.53 -14.19 10.54
N GLU A 214 -8.41 -15.18 10.46
CA GLU A 214 -8.19 -16.49 11.05
C GLU A 214 -6.98 -17.19 10.42
N SER A 215 -6.89 -17.22 9.08
CA SER A 215 -5.71 -17.72 8.37
C SER A 215 -4.43 -16.99 8.80
N LEU A 216 -4.47 -15.65 8.86
CA LEU A 216 -3.33 -14.84 9.29
C LEU A 216 -2.91 -15.14 10.75
N CYS A 217 -3.88 -15.35 11.66
CA CYS A 217 -3.58 -15.77 13.02
C CYS A 217 -2.83 -17.11 13.03
N CYS A 218 -3.30 -18.09 12.26
CA CYS A 218 -2.64 -19.39 12.14
C CYS A 218 -1.23 -19.28 11.55
N GLU A 219 -1.02 -18.45 10.53
CA GLU A 219 0.30 -18.16 9.96
C GLU A 219 1.27 -17.51 10.97
N CYS A 220 0.73 -16.77 11.95
CA CYS A 220 1.49 -16.20 13.06
C CYS A 220 1.68 -17.16 14.25
N GLY A 221 1.22 -18.41 14.15
CA GLY A 221 1.28 -19.39 15.25
C GLY A 221 0.27 -19.12 16.38
N LEU A 222 -0.75 -18.29 16.12
CA LEU A 222 -1.82 -17.98 17.06
C LEU A 222 -3.00 -18.95 16.90
N GLN A 223 -3.56 -19.37 18.02
CA GLN A 223 -4.73 -20.25 18.07
C GLN A 223 -5.99 -19.45 18.34
N ILE A 224 -7.07 -19.76 17.64
CA ILE A 224 -8.40 -19.16 17.83
C ILE A 224 -9.28 -20.17 18.56
N ILE A 225 -10.10 -19.68 19.49
CA ILE A 225 -11.10 -20.47 20.20
C ILE A 225 -12.50 -20.06 19.72
N THR A 226 -13.45 -20.97 19.77
CA THR A 226 -14.86 -20.68 19.51
C THR A 226 -15.63 -20.82 20.81
N ASP A 227 -16.46 -19.84 21.16
CA ASP A 227 -17.31 -19.92 22.35
C ASP A 227 -18.60 -20.72 22.09
N GLU A 228 -19.42 -20.88 23.14
CA GLU A 228 -20.68 -21.62 23.09
C GLU A 228 -21.71 -21.00 22.12
N LEU A 229 -21.55 -19.72 21.77
CA LEU A 229 -22.40 -18.98 20.85
C LEU A 229 -21.89 -19.04 19.41
N GLY A 230 -20.75 -19.70 19.17
CA GLY A 230 -20.12 -19.80 17.85
C GLY A 230 -19.23 -18.61 17.49
N CYS A 231 -18.99 -17.67 18.41
CA CYS A 231 -18.13 -16.52 18.17
C CYS A 231 -16.66 -16.94 18.25
N LYS A 232 -15.86 -16.53 17.25
CA LYS A 232 -14.42 -16.75 17.24
C LYS A 232 -13.72 -15.71 18.09
N LEU A 233 -12.82 -16.15 18.96
CA LEU A 233 -12.10 -15.31 19.89
C LEU A 233 -10.60 -15.59 19.80
N LEU A 234 -9.79 -14.54 19.90
CA LEU A 234 -8.33 -14.59 19.91
C LEU A 234 -7.82 -14.46 21.36
N PRO A 235 -7.33 -15.54 22.00
CA PRO A 235 -6.70 -15.49 23.30
C PRO A 235 -5.40 -14.66 23.27
N ALA A 236 -5.15 -13.92 24.35
CA ALA A 236 -3.90 -13.20 24.53
C ALA A 236 -2.82 -14.08 25.20
N LYS A 237 -1.57 -13.61 25.17
CA LYS A 237 -0.38 -14.19 25.81
C LYS A 237 -0.02 -15.60 25.34
N GLN A 238 -0.25 -15.90 24.07
CA GLN A 238 0.19 -17.13 23.43
C GLN A 238 1.70 -17.06 23.16
N SER A 239 2.45 -18.06 23.64
CA SER A 239 3.91 -18.14 23.54
C SER A 239 4.42 -18.46 22.13
N ASN A 240 3.55 -18.99 21.28
CA ASN A 240 3.91 -19.51 19.96
C ASN A 240 3.92 -18.43 18.87
N PHE A 241 3.64 -17.18 19.22
CA PHE A 241 3.62 -16.08 18.25
C PHE A 241 4.97 -15.98 17.53
N HIS A 242 4.91 -15.96 16.20
CA HIS A 242 6.06 -15.67 15.36
C HIS A 242 5.65 -14.79 14.19
N HIS A 243 6.60 -14.01 13.67
CA HIS A 243 6.40 -13.35 12.39
C HIS A 243 6.40 -14.42 11.27
N PRO A 244 5.48 -14.33 10.30
CA PRO A 244 5.46 -15.22 9.14
C PRO A 244 6.79 -15.17 8.38
N LYS A 245 7.29 -16.33 7.94
CA LYS A 245 8.61 -16.48 7.30
C LYS A 245 8.58 -16.21 5.79
N SER A 246 7.44 -16.43 5.15
CA SER A 246 7.17 -16.13 3.74
C SER A 246 6.57 -14.74 3.57
N ASP A 247 6.57 -14.22 2.34
CA ASP A 247 5.75 -13.07 2.01
C ASP A 247 4.26 -13.45 2.25
N LEU A 248 3.57 -12.63 3.04
CA LEU A 248 2.20 -12.87 3.50
C LEU A 248 1.21 -12.88 2.33
N GLU A 249 0.24 -13.80 2.35
CA GLU A 249 -0.87 -13.77 1.38
C GLU A 249 -1.53 -12.39 1.37
N SER A 250 -1.76 -11.80 0.19
CA SER A 250 -2.42 -10.50 0.08
C SER A 250 -3.92 -10.61 0.35
N TYR A 251 -4.27 -10.58 1.63
CA TYR A 251 -5.67 -10.58 2.09
C TYR A 251 -6.40 -9.34 1.60
N SER A 252 -7.59 -9.56 1.05
CA SER A 252 -8.36 -8.51 0.40
C SER A 252 -8.81 -7.46 1.40
N LEU A 253 -8.78 -6.19 0.99
CA LEU A 253 -9.42 -5.12 1.74
C LEU A 253 -10.94 -5.31 1.77
N THR A 254 -11.52 -5.43 2.96
CA THR A 254 -12.94 -5.12 3.13
C THR A 254 -13.06 -3.60 3.12
N THR A 255 -13.57 -3.05 2.03
CA THR A 255 -13.92 -1.63 2.02
C THR A 255 -15.02 -1.43 3.07
N PRO A 256 -14.91 -0.44 3.97
CA PRO A 256 -15.99 -0.16 4.88
C PRO A 256 -17.20 0.16 4.01
N VAL A 257 -18.32 -0.51 4.26
CA VAL A 257 -19.61 -0.02 3.77
C VAL A 257 -19.69 1.39 4.36
N LYS A 258 -19.56 2.41 3.51
CA LYS A 258 -19.72 3.80 3.93
C LYS A 258 -21.13 3.92 4.48
N PHE A 259 -21.28 3.81 5.80
CA PHE A 259 -22.48 4.30 6.45
C PHE A 259 -22.43 5.81 6.28
N HIS A 260 -23.13 6.30 5.26
CA HIS A 260 -23.56 7.69 5.22
C HIS A 260 -24.22 7.98 6.57
N ARG A 261 -23.62 8.87 7.35
CA ARG A 261 -24.30 9.68 8.35
C ARG A 261 -24.35 11.10 7.83
#